data_AF-A0A7R6PG04-F1
#
_entry.id   AF-A0A7R6PG04-F1
#
_cell.length_a   1.000
_cell.length_b   1.000
_cell.length_c   1.000
_cell.angle_alpha   90.00
_cell.angle_beta   90.00
_cell.angle_gamma   90.00
#
_symmetry.space_group_name_H-M   'P 1'
#
loop_
_entity.id
_entity.type
_entity.pdbx_description
1 polymer ?
#
loop_
_entity_poly.entity_id
_entity_poly.type
_entity_poly.pdbx_seq_one_letter_code
_entity_poly.pdbx_strand_id
1 'polypeptide(L)'
;MYYVYLIQNEEGKRYIGYTKDLKRRISEHNSNDNTSTKRHQWELIYYEAYKSEKDAKTREQKLKQDGRSRRQLYQRVNNSLNR
;
A
#
# COMPACT_ATOMS: atom_id res chain seq x y z
N MET A 1 -16.28 1.86 4.19
CA MET A 1 -14.96 2.43 4.55
C MET A 1 -14.01 2.19 3.40
N TYR A 2 -13.06 3.08 3.19
CA TYR A 2 -12.17 3.13 2.05
C TYR A 2 -10.73 3.20 2.54
N TYR A 3 -9.82 2.43 1.97
CA TYR A 3 -8.46 2.31 2.50
C TYR A 3 -7.42 2.66 1.46
N VAL A 4 -6.47 3.51 1.83
CA VAL A 4 -5.22 3.70 1.09
C VAL A 4 -4.14 2.96 1.86
N TYR A 5 -3.32 2.16 1.17
CA TYR A 5 -2.34 1.29 1.83
C TYR A 5 -0.97 1.38 1.17
N LEU A 6 0.06 1.08 1.97
CA LEU A 6 1.44 0.89 1.57
C LEU A 6 1.88 -0.50 2.01
N ILE A 7 2.32 -1.29 1.04
CA ILE A 7 2.90 -2.63 1.25
C ILE A 7 4.34 -2.64 0.77
N GLN A 8 5.15 -3.51 1.35
CA GLN A 8 6.54 -3.74 0.96
C GLN A 8 6.80 -5.24 0.84
N ASN A 9 7.57 -5.66 -0.15
CA ASN A 9 8.04 -7.04 -0.23
C ASN A 9 9.43 -7.22 0.40
N GLU A 10 9.91 -8.46 0.46
CA GLU A 10 11.22 -8.82 0.99
C GLU A 10 12.41 -8.21 0.22
N GLU A 11 12.22 -7.76 -1.01
CA GLU A 11 13.23 -7.05 -1.81
C GLU A 11 13.21 -5.52 -1.58
N GLY A 12 12.36 -5.03 -0.69
CA GLY A 12 12.19 -3.60 -0.41
C GLY A 12 11.36 -2.85 -1.47
N LYS A 13 10.74 -3.55 -2.42
CA LYS A 13 9.82 -2.97 -3.40
C LYS A 13 8.55 -2.53 -2.69
N ARG A 14 8.17 -1.27 -2.90
CA ARG A 14 7.01 -0.63 -2.28
C ARG A 14 5.87 -0.48 -3.26
N TYR A 15 4.64 -0.71 -2.79
CA TYR A 15 3.43 -0.48 -3.56
C TYR A 15 2.41 0.31 -2.76
N ILE A 16 1.84 1.35 -3.40
CA ILE A 16 0.76 2.15 -2.84
C ILE A 16 -0.49 1.90 -3.65
N GLY A 17 -1.60 1.62 -2.98
CA GLY A 17 -2.88 1.40 -3.63
C GLY A 17 -4.06 1.78 -2.74
N TYR A 18 -5.24 1.55 -3.29
CA TYR A 18 -6.50 1.79 -2.62
C TYR A 18 -7.43 0.57 -2.75
N THR A 19 -8.29 0.33 -1.76
CA THR A 19 -9.28 -0.75 -1.75
C THR A 19 -10.44 -0.45 -0.79
N LYS A 20 -11.58 -1.10 -1.00
CA LYS A 20 -12.71 -1.13 -0.03
C LYS A 20 -12.53 -2.23 1.02
N ASP A 21 -11.70 -3.23 0.73
CA ASP A 21 -11.40 -4.36 1.60
C ASP A 21 -9.88 -4.57 1.64
N LEU A 22 -9.27 -4.16 2.75
CA LEU A 22 -7.82 -4.24 2.94
C LEU A 22 -7.35 -5.69 3.10
N LYS A 23 -8.06 -6.49 3.91
CA LYS A 23 -7.66 -7.89 4.20
C LYS A 23 -7.68 -8.72 2.93
N ARG A 24 -8.78 -8.65 2.17
CA ARG A 24 -8.90 -9.34 0.88
C ARG A 24 -7.80 -8.92 -0.08
N ARG A 25 -7.48 -7.63 -0.16
CA ARG A 25 -6.45 -7.11 -1.07
C ARG A 25 -5.03 -7.58 -0.73
N ILE A 26 -4.69 -7.65 0.56
CA ILE A 26 -3.39 -8.19 0.99
C ILE A 26 -3.31 -9.69 0.73
N SER A 27 -4.42 -10.42 0.94
CA SER A 27 -4.49 -11.82 0.54
C SER A 27 -4.30 -11.97 -0.97
N GLU A 28 -4.99 -11.19 -1.80
CA GLU A 28 -4.84 -11.22 -3.27
C GLU A 28 -3.40 -10.98 -3.73
N HIS A 29 -2.68 -10.02 -3.12
CA HIS A 29 -1.26 -9.76 -3.44
C HIS A 29 -0.36 -10.94 -3.09
N ASN A 30 -0.73 -11.74 -2.09
CA ASN A 30 0.01 -12.92 -1.64
C ASN A 30 -0.56 -14.26 -2.17
N SER A 31 -1.71 -14.23 -2.86
CA SER A 31 -2.36 -15.40 -3.42
C SER A 31 -1.72 -15.77 -4.75
N ASN A 32 -1.32 -17.04 -4.88
CA ASN A 32 -0.56 -17.62 -5.99
C ASN A 32 -1.38 -17.85 -7.29
N ASP A 33 -2.36 -17.00 -7.61
CA ASP A 33 -3.30 -17.23 -8.72
C ASP A 33 -2.77 -16.80 -10.10
N ASN A 34 -1.51 -16.33 -10.16
CA ASN A 34 -0.79 -16.09 -11.40
C ASN A 34 0.59 -16.75 -11.31
N THR A 35 0.95 -17.55 -12.31
CA THR A 35 2.24 -18.25 -12.41
C THR A 35 3.47 -17.33 -12.32
N SER A 36 3.28 -16.02 -12.48
CA SER A 36 4.30 -14.95 -12.35
C SER A 36 4.38 -14.29 -10.96
N THR A 37 3.35 -14.40 -10.10
CA THR A 37 3.33 -13.80 -8.74
C THR A 37 3.89 -14.71 -7.65
N LYS A 38 4.43 -15.89 -8.03
CA LYS A 38 5.13 -16.84 -7.16
C LYS A 38 6.34 -16.28 -6.37
N ARG A 39 6.72 -15.02 -6.53
CA ARG A 39 8.06 -14.55 -6.15
C ARG A 39 8.17 -13.63 -4.95
N HIS A 40 7.07 -13.03 -4.45
CA HIS A 40 7.20 -12.01 -3.40
C HIS A 40 6.13 -12.11 -2.31
N GLN A 41 6.58 -12.07 -1.05
CA GLN A 41 5.73 -11.93 0.13
C GLN A 41 5.53 -10.46 0.42
N TRP A 42 4.28 -10.00 0.35
CA TRP A 42 3.93 -8.61 0.60
C TRP A 42 3.45 -8.41 2.03
N GLU A 43 4.16 -7.58 2.77
CA GLU A 43 3.79 -7.14 4.11
C GLU A 43 3.06 -5.78 4.07
N LEU A 44 2.02 -5.65 4.88
CA LEU A 44 1.34 -4.38 5.10
C LEU A 44 2.11 -3.50 6.08
N ILE A 45 2.68 -2.41 5.58
CA ILE A 45 3.47 -1.45 6.38
C ILE A 45 2.57 -0.37 6.98
N TYR A 46 1.58 0.10 6.22
CA TYR A 46 0.73 1.22 6.60
C TYR A 46 -0.60 1.23 5.88
N TYR A 47 -1.65 1.76 6.52
CA TYR A 47 -2.89 2.11 5.86
C TYR A 47 -3.58 3.33 6.50
N GLU A 48 -4.37 4.04 5.68
CA GLU A 48 -5.27 5.13 6.07
C GLU A 48 -6.71 4.72 5.76
N ALA A 49 -7.64 5.02 6.65
CA ALA A 49 -9.07 4.76 6.47
C ALA A 49 -9.85 6.06 6.22
N TYR A 50 -10.75 6.01 5.25
CA TYR A 50 -11.55 7.13 4.78
C TYR A 50 -13.03 6.76 4.71
N LYS A 51 -13.91 7.69 5.10
CA LYS A 51 -15.36 7.52 4.92
C LYS A 51 -15.79 7.77 3.47
N SER A 52 -15.14 8.71 2.78
CA SER A 52 -15.40 9.10 1.39
C SER A 52 -14.46 8.36 0.42
N GLU A 53 -15.02 7.81 -0.65
CA GLU A 53 -14.23 7.18 -1.73
C GLU A 53 -13.35 8.19 -2.45
N LYS A 54 -13.87 9.40 -2.64
CA LYS A 54 -13.19 10.48 -3.35
C LYS A 54 -11.95 10.93 -2.58
N ASP A 55 -12.03 11.00 -1.26
CA ASP A 55 -10.92 11.41 -0.40
C ASP A 55 -9.79 10.37 -0.48
N ALA A 56 -10.15 9.08 -0.41
CA ALA A 56 -9.21 7.99 -0.53
C ALA A 56 -8.51 7.98 -1.90
N LYS A 57 -9.26 8.15 -2.99
CA LYS A 57 -8.68 8.20 -4.35
C LYS A 57 -7.79 9.43 -4.55
N THR A 58 -8.22 10.59 -4.07
CA THR A 58 -7.40 11.82 -4.14
C THR A 58 -6.10 11.65 -3.36
N ARG A 59 -6.16 11.03 -2.17
CA ARG A 59 -4.99 10.71 -1.36
C ARG A 59 -4.04 9.74 -2.07
N GLU A 60 -4.58 8.67 -2.65
CA GLU A 60 -3.80 7.65 -3.38
C GLU A 60 -3.09 8.27 -4.58
N GLN A 61 -3.79 9.08 -5.39
CA GLN A 61 -3.21 9.82 -6.51
C GLN A 61 -2.09 10.76 -6.04
N LYS A 62 -2.33 11.52 -4.96
CA LYS A 62 -1.31 12.41 -4.38
C LYS A 62 -0.07 11.63 -3.94
N LEU A 63 -0.21 10.46 -3.33
CA LEU A 63 0.94 9.62 -2.95
C LEU A 63 1.69 9.03 -4.15
N LYS A 64 1.01 8.77 -5.26
CA LYS A 64 1.63 8.22 -6.47
C LYS A 64 2.36 9.27 -7.30
N GLN A 65 1.76 10.46 -7.44
CA GLN A 65 2.22 11.51 -8.36
C GLN A 65 3.13 12.54 -7.69
N ASP A 66 2.91 12.86 -6.41
CA ASP A 66 3.72 13.84 -5.69
C ASP A 66 4.80 13.17 -4.83
N GLY A 67 6.05 13.32 -5.28
CA GLY A 67 7.23 12.81 -4.58
C GLY A 67 7.39 13.37 -3.17
N ARG A 68 6.93 14.60 -2.89
CA ARG A 68 7.00 15.20 -1.56
C ARG A 68 6.03 14.51 -0.61
N SER A 69 4.78 14.34 -1.02
CA SER A 69 3.77 13.60 -0.27
C SER A 69 4.19 12.16 0.02
N ARG A 70 4.81 11.49 -0.97
CA ARG A 70 5.35 10.13 -0.79
C ARG A 70 6.51 10.09 0.20
N ARG A 71 7.45 11.04 0.10
CA ARG A 71 8.58 11.16 1.04
C ARG A 71 8.11 11.39 2.47
N GLN A 72 7.13 12.26 2.67
CA GLN A 72 6.54 12.52 4.00
C GLN A 72 5.93 11.25 4.59
N LEU A 73 5.21 10.46 3.78
CA LEU A 73 4.70 9.17 4.23
C LEU A 73 5.83 8.24 4.66
N TYR A 74 6.88 8.08 3.84
CA TYR A 74 8.01 7.20 4.18
C TYR A 74 8.76 7.66 5.44
N GLN A 75 8.90 8.96 5.65
CA GLN A 75 9.47 9.50 6.90
C GLN A 75 8.60 9.16 8.11
N ARG A 76 7.26 9.26 7.98
CA ARG A 76 6.33 8.91 9.05
C ARG A 76 6.41 7.44 9.46
N VAL A 77 6.64 6.55 8.50
CA VAL A 77 6.68 5.09 8.75
C VAL A 77 8.09 4.49 8.63
N ASN A 78 9.13 5.31 8.84
CA ASN A 78 10.53 4.92 8.61
C ASN A 78 10.92 3.64 9.38
N ASN A 79 10.51 3.53 10.65
CA ASN A 79 10.83 2.36 11.48
C ASN A 79 10.07 1.10 11.08
N SER A 80 8.96 1.23 10.34
CA SER A 80 8.23 0.10 9.77
C SER A 80 8.81 -0.32 8.42
N LEU A 81 9.49 0.59 7.70
CA LEU A 81 10.08 0.31 6.38
C LEU A 81 11.49 -0.31 6.45
N ASN A 82 12.24 -0.06 7.53
CA ASN A 82 13.63 -0.48 7.72
C ASN A 82 13.78 -1.47 8.89
N ARG A 83 12.82 -2.38 9.08
CA ARG A 83 12.94 -3.45 10.07
C ARG A 83 13.89 -4.54 9.60
#